data_AF-A0AAE0YB78-F1
#
_entry.id   AF-A0AAE0YB78-F1
#
_cell.length_a   1.000
_cell.length_b   1.000
_cell.length_c   1.000
_cell.angle_alpha   90.00
_cell.angle_beta   90.00
_cell.angle_gamma   90.00
#
_symmetry.space_group_name_H-M   'P 1'
#
loop_
_entity.id
_entity.type
_entity.pdbx_description
1 polymer ?
#
loop_
_entity_poly.entity_id
_entity_poly.type
_entity_poly.pdbx_seq_one_letter_code
_entity_poly.pdbx_strand_id
1 'polypeptide(L)'
;MADKEKTFHVNILKIYNKREVPAEEKEEQLPEKGLLQCSVSAIVSEVEEADEMGDDAGPGSNPPLSIDTPELQQTEGTGDVNLFGGLEAAQQEQLREVLKEFSDVFTDVPGQTHLIEHDIQLTSTDPIRKRPYPVPQSMRETMREEVDRMIKAGIMEPSSSPSVIG
;
A
#
# COMPACT_ATOMS: atom_id res chain seq x y z
N MET A 1 31.63 26.46 -39.90
CA MET A 1 31.42 25.96 -38.52
C MET A 1 29.92 25.91 -38.33
N ALA A 2 29.33 24.71 -38.31
CA ALA A 2 27.88 24.55 -38.26
C ALA A 2 27.42 24.47 -36.80
N ASP A 3 26.64 25.45 -36.36
CA ASP A 3 26.00 25.44 -35.05
C ASP A 3 24.94 24.34 -35.01
N LYS A 4 25.06 23.45 -34.02
CA LYS A 4 24.09 22.39 -33.78
C LYS A 4 22.98 22.96 -32.91
N GLU A 5 21.81 23.22 -33.51
CA GLU A 5 20.60 23.53 -32.77
C GLU A 5 20.23 22.36 -31.85
N LYS A 6 20.13 22.63 -30.55
CA LYS A 6 19.63 21.68 -29.56
C LYS A 6 18.19 22.05 -29.21
N THR A 7 17.24 21.25 -29.66
CA THR A 7 15.82 21.37 -29.31
C THR A 7 15.59 20.73 -27.95
N PHE A 8 15.06 21.48 -26.99
CA PHE A 8 14.65 20.94 -25.68
C PHE A 8 13.13 20.82 -25.64
N HIS A 9 12.62 19.64 -25.31
CA HIS A 9 11.18 19.39 -25.14
C HIS A 9 10.73 19.80 -23.74
N VAL A 10 9.83 20.79 -23.64
CA VAL A 10 9.37 21.41 -22.38
C VAL A 10 8.26 20.61 -21.69
N ASN A 11 8.16 19.28 -21.90
CA ASN A 11 6.99 18.52 -21.45
C ASN A 11 7.20 17.65 -20.19
N ILE A 12 8.19 17.97 -19.36
CA ILE A 12 8.49 17.22 -18.10
C ILE A 12 8.06 18.01 -16.85
N LEU A 13 7.02 18.84 -16.97
CA LEU A 13 6.41 19.49 -15.81
C LEU A 13 5.10 18.78 -15.48
N LYS A 14 5.20 17.68 -14.71
CA LYS A 14 4.04 17.18 -13.97
C LYS A 14 3.63 18.26 -12.97
N ILE A 15 2.35 18.63 -12.97
CA ILE A 15 1.78 19.62 -12.05
C ILE A 15 2.01 19.11 -10.63
N TYR A 16 2.81 19.85 -9.85
CA TYR A 16 3.01 19.58 -8.44
C TYR A 16 1.81 20.11 -7.66
N ASN A 17 0.92 19.21 -7.26
CA ASN A 17 -0.17 19.53 -6.34
C ASN A 17 0.37 19.48 -4.92
N LYS A 18 0.61 20.67 -4.33
CA LYS A 18 0.99 20.81 -2.94
C LYS A 18 -0.21 20.40 -2.08
N ARG A 19 -0.03 19.45 -1.16
CA ARG A 19 -1.08 19.12 -0.17
C ARG A 19 -1.26 20.34 0.73
N GLU A 20 -2.41 21.00 0.65
CA GLU A 20 -2.78 21.99 1.64
C GLU A 20 -2.99 21.27 2.96
N VAL A 21 -2.15 21.60 3.94
CA VAL A 21 -2.41 21.24 5.33
C VAL A 21 -3.58 22.12 5.75
N PRO A 22 -4.71 21.56 6.21
CA PRO A 22 -5.82 22.38 6.67
C PRO A 22 -5.29 23.35 7.73
N ALA A 23 -5.50 24.65 7.45
CA ALA A 23 -5.16 25.70 8.39
C ALA A 23 -5.91 25.45 9.70
N GLU A 24 -5.19 25.59 10.80
CA GLU A 24 -5.66 25.54 12.19
C GLU A 24 -7.12 26.02 12.32
N GLU A 25 -8.03 25.07 12.54
CA GLU A 25 -9.41 25.39 12.89
C GLU A 25 -9.42 25.96 14.30
N LYS A 26 -9.99 27.16 14.43
CA LYS A 26 -10.13 27.92 15.68
C LYS A 26 -10.75 27.03 16.77
N GLU A 27 -10.20 27.13 17.97
CA GLU A 27 -10.71 26.52 19.19
C GLU A 27 -12.18 26.90 19.43
N GLU A 28 -13.11 26.04 19.00
CA GLU A 28 -14.41 25.91 19.64
C GLU A 28 -14.43 24.58 20.39
N GLN A 29 -14.67 24.69 21.70
CA GLN A 29 -14.57 23.61 22.67
C GLN A 29 -15.46 22.42 22.28
N LEU A 30 -14.85 21.34 21.80
CA LEU A 30 -15.47 20.02 21.66
C LEU A 30 -14.93 19.05 22.74
N PRO A 31 -15.75 18.08 23.18
CA PRO A 31 -15.50 17.27 24.37
C PRO A 31 -14.25 16.41 24.22
N GLU A 32 -13.57 16.15 25.34
CA GLU A 32 -12.40 15.26 25.50
C GLU A 32 -12.58 13.89 24.83
N LYS A 33 -12.36 13.81 23.52
CA LYS A 33 -12.13 12.56 22.80
C LYS A 33 -10.94 12.83 21.90
N GLY A 34 -9.81 12.21 22.25
CA GLY A 34 -8.57 12.36 21.51
C GLY A 34 -8.77 12.07 20.03
N LEU A 35 -8.16 12.90 19.18
CA LEU A 35 -8.15 12.69 17.74
C LEU A 35 -7.16 11.57 17.40
N LEU A 36 -7.64 10.40 16.99
CA LEU A 36 -6.76 9.40 16.36
C LEU A 36 -6.50 9.83 14.91
N GLN A 37 -5.25 10.19 14.60
CA GLN A 37 -4.79 10.45 13.24
C GLN A 37 -4.10 9.20 12.69
N CYS A 38 -4.71 8.53 11.71
CA CYS A 38 -4.09 7.44 10.97
C CYS A 38 -3.58 7.94 9.61
N SER A 39 -2.28 7.83 9.37
CA SER A 39 -1.67 8.12 8.07
C SER A 39 -1.35 6.82 7.33
N VAL A 40 -1.83 6.68 6.09
CA VAL A 40 -1.43 5.59 5.20
C VAL A 40 -0.15 6.01 4.47
N SER A 41 0.93 5.26 4.67
CA SER A 41 2.20 5.45 3.97
C SER A 41 2.48 4.23 3.09
N ALA A 42 2.62 4.45 1.78
CA ALA A 42 3.18 3.46 0.87
C ALA A 42 4.65 3.83 0.65
N ILE A 43 5.55 2.87 0.87
CA ILE A 43 6.96 3.01 0.48
C ILE A 43 7.02 2.65 -1.00
N VAL A 44 7.49 3.59 -1.82
CA VAL A 44 7.73 3.38 -3.24
C VAL A 44 9.20 3.03 -3.37
N SER A 45 9.48 1.77 -3.67
CA SER A 45 10.83 1.28 -3.95
C SER A 45 11.11 1.45 -5.44
N GLU A 46 12.14 2.20 -5.82
CA GLU A 46 12.62 2.24 -7.21
C GLU A 46 13.44 0.96 -7.46
N VAL A 47 12.83 -0.09 -8.02
CA VAL A 47 13.56 -1.28 -8.43
C VAL A 47 14.04 -1.07 -9.87
N GLU A 48 15.36 -0.89 -10.04
CA GLU A 48 16.02 -0.98 -11.33
C GLU A 48 16.05 -2.45 -11.76
N GLU A 49 15.04 -2.94 -12.46
CA GLU A 49 15.17 -4.19 -13.20
C GLU A 49 15.82 -3.90 -14.55
N ALA A 50 17.10 -4.27 -14.66
CA ALA A 50 17.86 -4.26 -15.90
C ALA A 50 17.59 -5.53 -16.72
N ASP A 51 17.02 -5.32 -17.90
CA ASP A 51 17.04 -6.09 -19.16
C ASP A 51 16.74 -7.61 -19.16
N GLU A 52 15.68 -8.02 -19.90
CA GLU A 52 15.83 -8.83 -21.12
C GLU A 52 14.58 -8.89 -22.03
N MET A 53 14.70 -8.26 -23.21
CA MET A 53 14.26 -8.63 -24.57
C MET A 53 12.77 -8.94 -24.89
N GLY A 54 12.09 -7.96 -25.51
CA GLY A 54 10.88 -8.15 -26.32
C GLY A 54 10.22 -6.84 -26.76
N ASP A 55 10.34 -6.52 -28.05
CA ASP A 55 9.92 -5.28 -28.76
C ASP A 55 8.48 -4.77 -28.48
N ASP A 56 8.33 -3.43 -28.57
CA ASP A 56 7.11 -2.60 -28.71
C ASP A 56 6.47 -1.94 -27.47
N ALA A 57 7.26 -1.50 -26.50
CA ALA A 57 6.79 -0.50 -25.52
C ALA A 57 7.19 0.92 -25.97
N GLY A 58 6.20 1.70 -26.44
CA GLY A 58 6.38 3.11 -26.78
C GLY A 58 6.94 3.98 -25.62
N PRO A 59 7.40 5.20 -25.90
CA PRO A 59 8.08 6.06 -24.93
C PRO A 59 7.09 6.57 -23.88
N GLY A 60 6.90 5.79 -22.81
CA GLY A 60 5.93 6.09 -21.77
C GLY A 60 5.77 5.03 -20.69
N SER A 61 6.57 3.95 -20.67
CA SER A 61 6.60 3.04 -19.53
C SER A 61 7.19 3.79 -18.34
N ASN A 62 6.32 4.30 -17.46
CA ASN A 62 6.76 4.62 -16.10
C ASN A 62 7.39 3.34 -15.54
N PRO A 63 8.55 3.42 -14.86
CA PRO A 63 9.09 2.26 -14.16
C PRO A 63 7.98 1.69 -13.25
N PRO A 64 7.87 0.35 -13.13
CA PRO A 64 6.90 -0.23 -12.23
C PRO A 64 7.13 0.34 -10.83
N LEU A 65 6.10 0.98 -10.29
CA LEU A 65 6.10 1.44 -8.91
C LEU A 65 6.04 0.18 -8.04
N SER A 66 7.17 -0.20 -7.42
CA SER A 66 7.16 -1.28 -6.43
C SER A 66 6.52 -0.73 -5.16
N ILE A 67 5.27 -1.12 -4.94
CA ILE A 67 4.56 -0.87 -3.69
C ILE A 67 4.88 -2.05 -2.78
N ASP A 68 5.56 -1.77 -1.67
CA ASP A 68 5.74 -2.77 -0.62
C ASP A 68 4.36 -3.11 -0.03
N THR A 69 3.90 -4.32 -0.30
CA THR A 69 2.61 -4.82 0.17
C THR A 69 2.84 -5.69 1.41
N PRO A 70 2.05 -5.51 2.48
CA PRO A 70 2.19 -6.34 3.67
C PRO A 70 1.81 -7.78 3.36
N GLU A 71 2.43 -8.71 4.07
CA GLU A 71 2.19 -10.14 3.88
C GLU A 71 0.81 -10.54 4.44
N LEU A 72 0.12 -11.42 3.71
CA LEU A 72 -1.21 -11.92 4.10
C LEU A 72 -1.14 -13.27 4.82
N GLN A 73 0.05 -13.81 5.00
CA GLN A 73 0.33 -15.05 5.72
C GLN A 73 1.48 -14.79 6.67
N GLN A 74 1.34 -15.26 7.91
CA GLN A 74 2.35 -15.03 8.92
C GLN A 74 3.62 -15.84 8.61
N THR A 75 4.72 -15.16 8.34
CA THR A 75 6.04 -15.77 8.10
C THR A 75 6.94 -15.68 9.33
N GLU A 76 6.74 -14.67 10.18
CA GLU A 76 7.50 -14.45 11.42
C GLU A 76 6.59 -14.38 12.66
N GLY A 77 7.12 -14.76 13.81
CA GLY A 77 6.42 -14.66 15.09
C GLY A 77 7.32 -14.42 16.29
N THR A 78 6.77 -14.58 17.49
CA THR A 78 7.48 -14.36 18.76
C THR A 78 8.72 -15.24 18.94
N GLY A 79 8.80 -16.36 18.21
CA GLY A 79 9.94 -17.29 18.23
C GLY A 79 11.17 -16.76 17.48
N ASP A 80 10.96 -15.87 16.51
CA ASP A 80 12.02 -15.32 15.65
C ASP A 80 12.68 -14.07 16.25
N VAL A 81 12.13 -13.59 17.38
CA VAL A 81 12.65 -12.42 18.10
C VAL A 81 14.03 -12.73 18.67
N ASN A 82 15.04 -12.04 18.14
CA ASN A 82 16.42 -12.18 18.59
C ASN A 82 16.63 -11.46 19.94
N LEU A 83 16.83 -12.24 21.01
CA LEU A 83 17.07 -11.70 22.34
C LEU A 83 18.55 -11.32 22.52
N PHE A 84 18.80 -10.16 23.11
CA PHE A 84 20.17 -9.72 23.38
C PHE A 84 20.89 -10.67 24.35
N GLY A 85 22.02 -11.24 23.91
CA GLY A 85 22.78 -12.24 24.67
C GLY A 85 23.46 -11.75 25.95
N GLY A 86 23.53 -10.43 26.19
CA GLY A 86 24.07 -9.86 27.43
C GLY A 86 23.06 -9.73 28.57
N LEU A 87 21.82 -10.16 28.38
CA LEU A 87 20.80 -10.21 29.44
C LEU A 87 21.02 -11.39 30.39
N GLU A 88 20.73 -11.19 31.67
CA GLU A 88 20.69 -12.29 32.64
C GLU A 88 19.57 -13.28 32.31
N ALA A 89 19.74 -14.56 32.65
CA ALA A 89 18.77 -15.62 32.35
C ALA A 89 17.34 -15.28 32.83
N ALA A 90 17.22 -14.70 34.02
CA ALA A 90 15.93 -14.27 34.57
C ALA A 90 15.26 -13.16 33.74
N GLN A 91 16.04 -12.22 33.20
CA GLN A 91 15.53 -11.14 32.35
C GLN A 91 15.11 -11.66 30.97
N GLN A 92 15.84 -12.63 30.42
CA GLN A 92 15.43 -13.29 29.18
C GLN A 92 14.12 -14.05 29.35
N GLU A 93 13.93 -14.71 30.49
CA GLU A 93 12.68 -15.44 30.79
C GLU A 93 11.49 -14.50 30.91
N GLN A 94 11.64 -13.38 31.63
CA GLN A 94 10.62 -12.33 31.70
C GLN A 94 10.25 -11.79 30.32
N LEU A 95 11.24 -11.54 29.46
CA LEU A 95 11.01 -11.04 28.12
C LEU A 95 10.26 -12.06 27.25
N ARG A 96 10.57 -13.36 27.39
CA ARG A 96 9.82 -14.43 26.70
C ARG A 96 8.37 -14.52 27.17
N GLU A 97 8.11 -14.27 28.44
CA GLU A 97 6.74 -14.24 28.98
C GLU A 97 5.93 -13.10 28.34
N VAL A 98 6.50 -11.90 28.26
CA VAL A 98 5.88 -10.74 27.61
C VAL A 98 5.66 -11.00 26.11
N LEU A 99 6.66 -11.53 25.41
CA LEU A 99 6.51 -11.88 23.98
C LEU A 99 5.37 -12.87 23.76
N LYS A 100 5.22 -13.85 24.66
CA LYS A 100 4.13 -14.82 24.59
C LYS A 100 2.78 -14.20 24.93
N GLU A 101 2.73 -13.26 25.87
CA GLU A 101 1.51 -12.55 26.25
C GLU A 101 0.96 -11.69 25.09
N PHE A 102 1.85 -11.00 24.37
CA PHE A 102 1.50 -10.11 23.25
C PHE A 102 1.79 -10.74 21.88
N SER A 103 1.65 -12.06 21.75
CA SER A 103 2.01 -12.77 20.52
C SER A 103 1.22 -12.34 19.28
N ASP A 104 0.05 -11.76 19.50
CA ASP A 104 -0.85 -11.19 18.49
C ASP A 104 -0.35 -9.86 17.89
N VAL A 105 0.51 -9.13 18.61
CA VAL A 105 1.12 -7.87 18.13
C VAL A 105 2.40 -8.15 17.33
N PHE A 106 3.12 -9.22 17.65
CA PHE A 106 4.36 -9.61 16.98
C PHE A 106 4.08 -10.51 15.76
N THR A 107 3.33 -9.96 14.80
CA THR A 107 3.11 -10.55 13.48
C THR A 107 3.36 -9.51 12.40
N ASP A 108 3.87 -10.00 11.28
CA ASP A 108 3.99 -9.35 9.98
C ASP A 108 2.65 -9.20 9.23
N VAL A 109 1.60 -9.89 9.66
CA VAL A 109 0.26 -9.81 9.05
C VAL A 109 -0.52 -8.66 9.67
N PRO A 110 -1.04 -7.72 8.86
CA PRO A 110 -1.83 -6.62 9.39
C PRO A 110 -3.17 -7.11 9.96
N GLY A 111 -3.54 -6.59 11.12
CA GLY A 111 -4.86 -6.80 11.72
C GLY A 111 -5.95 -5.89 11.13
N GLN A 112 -7.21 -6.15 11.50
CA GLN A 112 -8.36 -5.30 11.17
C GLN A 112 -8.77 -4.44 12.37
N THR A 113 -9.15 -3.19 12.13
CA THR A 113 -9.69 -2.28 13.15
C THR A 113 -11.03 -1.69 12.70
N HIS A 114 -11.93 -1.49 13.66
CA HIS A 114 -13.23 -0.82 13.45
C HIS A 114 -13.25 0.60 14.05
N LEU A 115 -12.10 1.12 14.48
CA LEU A 115 -12.02 2.43 15.14
C LEU A 115 -12.21 3.60 14.17
N ILE A 116 -11.87 3.42 12.89
CA ILE A 116 -11.89 4.46 11.87
C ILE A 116 -12.37 3.86 10.55
N GLU A 117 -13.26 4.56 9.87
CA GLU A 117 -13.65 4.31 8.48
C GLU A 117 -13.25 5.52 7.63
N HIS A 118 -12.66 5.28 6.47
CA HIS A 118 -12.27 6.35 5.55
C HIS A 118 -13.37 6.61 4.53
N ASP A 119 -13.93 7.83 4.54
CA ASP A 119 -14.84 8.28 3.49
C ASP A 119 -14.07 8.96 2.35
N ILE A 120 -14.22 8.42 1.14
CA ILE A 120 -13.56 8.95 -0.06
C ILE A 120 -14.43 10.05 -0.65
N GLN A 121 -14.02 11.31 -0.45
CA GLN A 121 -14.71 12.45 -1.04
C GLN A 121 -14.53 12.48 -2.56
N LEU A 122 -15.63 12.32 -3.29
CA LEU A 122 -15.66 12.36 -4.74
C LEU A 122 -15.75 13.79 -5.26
N THR A 123 -15.11 14.05 -6.40
CA THR A 123 -15.24 15.33 -7.12
C THR A 123 -16.48 15.39 -8.00
N SER A 124 -17.05 14.24 -8.38
CA SER A 124 -18.28 14.10 -9.17
C SER A 124 -19.07 12.89 -8.70
N THR A 125 -20.40 12.95 -8.79
CA THR A 125 -21.32 11.87 -8.41
C THR A 125 -21.62 10.90 -9.55
N ASP A 126 -21.24 11.23 -10.78
CA ASP A 126 -21.48 10.38 -11.95
C ASP A 126 -20.46 9.22 -11.99
N PRO A 127 -20.93 7.94 -11.99
CA PRO A 127 -20.03 6.80 -12.01
C PRO A 127 -19.32 6.67 -13.36
N ILE A 128 -18.00 6.52 -13.32
CA ILE A 128 -17.18 6.30 -14.52
C ILE A 128 -17.11 4.79 -14.80
N ARG A 129 -17.68 4.37 -15.93
CA ARG A 129 -17.68 2.96 -16.37
C ARG A 129 -16.56 2.69 -17.35
N LYS A 130 -15.68 1.74 -17.02
CA LYS A 130 -14.65 1.23 -17.94
C LYS A 130 -14.75 -0.28 -18.06
N ARG A 131 -14.60 -0.79 -19.28
CA ARG A 131 -14.50 -2.24 -19.51
C ARG A 131 -13.18 -2.74 -18.93
N PRO A 132 -13.19 -3.82 -18.12
CA PRO A 132 -11.95 -4.47 -17.70
C PRO A 132 -11.13 -4.91 -18.92
N TYR A 133 -9.81 -4.82 -18.82
CA TYR A 133 -8.94 -5.34 -19.86
C TYR A 133 -8.97 -6.88 -19.87
N PRO A 134 -8.89 -7.52 -21.05
CA PRO A 134 -8.77 -8.97 -21.12
C PRO A 134 -7.50 -9.45 -20.39
N VAL A 135 -7.66 -10.45 -19.53
CA VAL A 135 -6.55 -11.08 -18.81
C VAL A 135 -5.94 -12.19 -19.68
N PRO A 136 -4.64 -12.16 -19.99
CA PRO A 136 -3.94 -13.23 -20.71
C PRO A 136 -4.08 -14.57 -20.01
N GLN A 137 -4.23 -15.66 -20.78
CA GLN A 137 -4.48 -17.01 -20.23
C GLN A 137 -3.44 -17.45 -19.20
N SER A 138 -2.16 -17.12 -19.41
CA SER A 138 -1.06 -17.42 -18.50
C SER A 138 -1.20 -16.78 -17.11
N MET A 139 -1.87 -15.64 -17.01
CA MET A 139 -2.05 -14.91 -15.74
C MET A 139 -3.37 -15.23 -15.04
N ARG A 140 -4.30 -15.93 -15.70
CA ARG A 140 -5.65 -16.13 -15.14
C ARG A 140 -5.66 -16.98 -13.88
N GLU A 141 -4.78 -17.97 -13.79
CA GLU A 141 -4.67 -18.84 -12.62
C GLU A 141 -4.10 -18.07 -11.43
N THR A 142 -2.94 -17.44 -11.60
CA THR A 142 -2.31 -16.59 -10.58
C THR A 142 -3.24 -15.47 -10.10
N MET A 143 -3.94 -14.79 -11.01
CA MET A 143 -4.90 -13.76 -10.64
C MET A 143 -6.07 -14.31 -9.82
N ARG A 144 -6.57 -15.51 -10.12
CA ARG A 144 -7.64 -16.14 -9.35
C ARG A 144 -7.16 -16.53 -7.95
N GLU A 145 -5.97 -17.13 -7.85
CA GLU A 145 -5.37 -17.49 -6.57
C GLU A 145 -5.18 -16.28 -5.67
N GLU A 146 -4.75 -15.16 -6.25
CA GLU A 146 -4.59 -13.90 -5.51
C GLU A 146 -5.92 -13.35 -5.00
N VAL A 147 -6.94 -13.31 -5.87
CA VAL A 147 -8.29 -12.86 -5.48
C VAL A 147 -8.85 -13.75 -4.37
N ASP A 148 -8.71 -15.08 -4.49
CA ASP A 148 -9.17 -16.01 -3.47
C ASP A 148 -8.41 -15.83 -2.14
N ARG A 149 -7.11 -15.52 -2.20
CA ARG A 149 -6.29 -15.20 -1.03
C ARG A 149 -6.77 -13.94 -0.32
N MET A 150 -7.02 -12.86 -1.05
CA MET A 150 -7.51 -11.60 -0.50
C MET A 150 -8.93 -11.71 0.08
N ILE A 151 -9.80 -12.52 -0.53
CA ILE A 151 -11.14 -12.81 0.01
C ILE A 151 -11.04 -13.59 1.31
N LYS A 152 -10.19 -14.63 1.38
CA LYS A 152 -9.96 -15.39 2.61
C LYS A 152 -9.36 -14.54 3.74
N ALA A 153 -8.52 -13.58 3.39
CA ALA A 153 -7.96 -12.60 4.32
C ALA A 153 -8.96 -11.52 4.77
N GLY A 154 -10.17 -11.46 4.19
CA GLY A 154 -11.18 -10.45 4.53
C GLY A 154 -10.92 -9.05 3.99
N ILE A 155 -9.95 -8.90 3.07
CA ILE A 155 -9.57 -7.63 2.45
C ILE A 155 -10.52 -7.27 1.29
N MET A 156 -11.03 -8.28 0.59
CA MET A 156 -11.96 -8.12 -0.52
C MET A 156 -13.28 -8.84 -0.26
N GLU A 157 -14.36 -8.25 -0.76
CA GLU A 157 -15.68 -8.87 -0.79
C GLU A 157 -16.34 -8.70 -2.17
N PRO A 158 -17.15 -9.67 -2.62
CA PRO A 158 -17.96 -9.49 -3.82
C PRO A 158 -18.96 -8.35 -3.64
N SER A 159 -19.01 -7.41 -4.59
CA SER A 159 -19.96 -6.30 -4.58
C SER A 159 -20.60 -6.09 -5.95
N SER A 160 -21.80 -5.52 -5.96
CA SER A 160 -22.46 -5.06 -7.18
C SER A 160 -22.44 -3.54 -7.20
N SER A 161 -21.52 -2.97 -7.97
CA SER A 161 -21.36 -1.51 -8.07
C SER A 161 -21.83 -0.99 -9.44
N PRO A 162 -22.46 0.20 -9.50
CA PRO A 162 -22.86 0.82 -10.76
C PRO A 162 -21.70 1.10 -11.73
N SER A 163 -20.46 1.06 -11.25
CA SER A 163 -19.24 1.43 -11.97
C SER A 163 -18.67 0.31 -12.85
N VAL A 164 -19.12 -0.95 -12.69
CA VAL A 164 -18.63 -2.11 -13.44
C VAL A 164 -19.72 -2.69 -14.35
N ILE A 165 -19.34 -3.19 -15.53
CA ILE A 165 -20.24 -3.90 -16.45
C ILE A 165 -20.24 -5.38 -16.05
N GLY A 166 -21.40 -5.90 -15.63
CA GLY A 166 -21.65 -7.32 -15.41
C GLY A 166 -21.90 -8.08 -16.70
#